data_AF-A0A0Q6SJ65-F1
#
_entry.id   AF-A0A0Q6SJ65-F1
#
_cell.length_a   1.000
_cell.length_b   1.000
_cell.length_c   1.000
_cell.angle_alpha   90.00
_cell.angle_beta   90.00
_cell.angle_gamma   90.00
#
_symmetry.space_group_name_H-M   'P 1'
#
loop_
_entity.id
_entity.type
_entity.pdbx_description
1 polymer ?
#
loop_
_entity_poly.entity_id
_entity_poly.type
_entity_poly.pdbx_seq_one_letter_code
_entity_poly.pdbx_strand_id
1 'polypeptide(L)'
;MIKAILWDNDGVLCDTERLFFEANRRVPGPHDVALTREQYLAWYLDDNHGAWHVLRGRGYDEARIAQVRAARDAYLQALDKLRLDPDECIAVEDSPRGLAAARAAGLRCIVLRSELLADYAFTGAFRAVDSHRELENELCTLLDSD
;
A
#
# COMPACT_ATOMS: atom_id res chain seq x y z
N MET A 1 8.52 22.09 -4.97
CA MET A 1 7.30 22.09 -5.78
C MET A 1 6.89 20.68 -6.14
N ILE A 2 5.88 20.16 -5.45
CA ILE A 2 5.15 18.96 -5.84
C ILE A 2 4.47 19.16 -7.20
N LYS A 3 4.67 18.22 -8.11
CA LYS A 3 4.09 18.19 -9.47
C LYS A 3 3.08 17.06 -9.66
N ALA A 4 3.14 16.01 -8.83
CA ALA A 4 2.22 14.88 -8.92
C ALA A 4 1.89 14.29 -7.54
N ILE A 5 0.64 13.83 -7.40
CA ILE A 5 0.19 13.01 -6.28
C ILE A 5 -0.15 11.63 -6.85
N LEU A 6 0.49 10.59 -6.32
CA LEU A 6 0.32 9.20 -6.73
C LEU A 6 -0.56 8.49 -5.71
N TRP A 7 -1.78 8.15 -6.12
CA TRP A 7 -2.80 7.57 -5.25
C TRP A 7 -2.85 6.05 -5.42
N ASP A 8 -2.83 5.31 -4.32
CA ASP A 8 -3.41 3.96 -4.36
C ASP A 8 -4.93 4.06 -4.56
N ASN A 9 -5.53 2.96 -4.99
CA ASN A 9 -6.96 2.90 -5.28
C ASN A 9 -7.77 2.35 -4.11
N ASP A 10 -7.51 1.10 -3.74
CA ASP A 10 -8.30 0.38 -2.74
C ASP A 10 -7.93 0.87 -1.34
N GLY A 11 -8.93 1.14 -0.50
CA GLY A 11 -8.76 1.72 0.83
C GLY A 11 -8.32 3.19 0.87
N VAL A 12 -7.84 3.75 -0.25
CA VAL A 12 -7.54 5.17 -0.41
C VAL A 12 -8.66 5.94 -1.13
N LEU A 13 -8.85 5.69 -2.44
CA LEU A 13 -9.88 6.37 -3.24
C LEU A 13 -11.28 5.77 -3.03
N CYS A 14 -11.33 4.47 -2.73
CA CYS A 14 -12.56 3.74 -2.45
C CYS A 14 -12.40 2.91 -1.18
N ASP A 15 -13.33 3.02 -0.23
CA ASP A 15 -13.33 2.21 1.00
C ASP A 15 -13.78 0.77 0.70
N THR A 16 -12.87 0.01 0.09
CA THR A 16 -13.08 -1.38 -0.34
C THR A 16 -12.42 -2.39 0.59
N GLU A 17 -11.44 -1.98 1.40
CA GLU A 17 -10.62 -2.90 2.20
C GLU A 17 -11.47 -3.63 3.26
N ARG A 18 -12.39 -2.92 3.91
CA ARG A 18 -13.36 -3.50 4.85
C ARG A 18 -14.26 -4.54 4.17
N LEU A 19 -14.75 -4.23 2.97
CA LEU A 19 -15.60 -5.12 2.19
C LEU A 19 -14.83 -6.37 1.74
N PHE A 20 -13.57 -6.20 1.35
CA PHE A 20 -12.71 -7.31 0.96
C PHE A 20 -12.40 -8.23 2.15
N PHE A 21 -12.12 -7.68 3.33
CA PHE A 21 -11.95 -8.46 4.56
C PHE A 21 -13.24 -9.23 4.92
N GLU A 22 -14.39 -8.55 4.93
CA GLU A 22 -15.67 -9.18 5.23
C GLU A 22 -16.00 -10.32 4.26
N ALA A 23 -15.74 -10.13 2.96
CA ALA A 23 -15.95 -11.15 1.95
C ALA A 23 -15.08 -12.39 2.21
N ASN A 24 -13.78 -12.20 2.44
CA ASN A 24 -12.85 -13.30 2.72
C ASN A 24 -13.18 -14.05 4.02
N ARG A 25 -13.74 -13.37 5.03
CA ARG A 25 -14.20 -14.01 6.27
C ARG A 25 -15.47 -14.86 6.08
N ARG A 26 -16.35 -14.48 5.15
CA ARG A 26 -17.63 -15.18 4.92
C ARG A 26 -17.46 -16.53 4.21
N VAL A 27 -16.47 -16.65 3.32
CA VAL A 27 -16.25 -17.88 2.53
C VAL A 27 -15.97 -19.12 3.39
N PRO A 28 -15.06 -19.10 4.37
CA PRO A 28 -14.80 -20.27 5.23
C PRO A 28 -15.82 -20.45 6.37
N GLY A 29 -16.64 -19.44 6.66
CA GLY A 29 -17.60 -19.45 7.78
C GLY A 29 -18.55 -20.66 7.82
N PRO A 30 -19.15 -21.10 6.70
CA PRO A 30 -19.98 -22.31 6.65
C PRO A 30 -19.26 -23.63 6.97
N HIS A 31 -17.93 -23.60 7.10
CA HIS A 31 -17.08 -24.75 7.40
C HIS A 31 -16.48 -24.69 8.82
N ASP A 32 -17.02 -23.83 9.70
CA ASP A 32 -16.53 -23.58 11.07
C ASP A 32 -15.05 -23.12 11.13
N VAL A 33 -14.56 -22.53 10.04
CA VAL A 33 -13.22 -21.95 9.97
C VAL A 33 -13.33 -20.43 10.05
N ALA A 34 -12.71 -19.84 11.06
CA ALA A 34 -12.63 -18.39 11.23
C ALA A 34 -11.32 -17.84 10.67
N LEU A 35 -11.41 -16.85 9.77
CA LEU A 35 -10.27 -16.02 9.37
C LEU A 35 -10.13 -14.87 10.37
N THR A 36 -9.06 -14.84 11.15
CA THR A 36 -8.78 -13.73 12.06
C THR A 36 -8.26 -12.50 11.32
N ARG A 37 -8.38 -11.31 11.93
CA ARG A 37 -7.79 -10.08 11.38
C ARG A 37 -6.28 -10.25 11.18
N GLU A 38 -5.57 -10.80 12.17
CA GLU A 38 -4.12 -11.03 12.10
C GLU A 38 -3.73 -11.93 10.92
N GLN A 39 -4.47 -13.02 10.70
CA GLN A 39 -4.25 -13.91 9.55
C GLN A 39 -4.50 -13.19 8.23
N TYR A 40 -5.57 -12.39 8.15
CA TYR A 40 -5.86 -11.62 6.95
C TYR A 40 -4.75 -10.61 6.63
N LEU A 41 -4.29 -9.84 7.63
CA LEU A 41 -3.20 -8.89 7.48
C LEU A 41 -1.93 -9.60 6.97
N ALA A 42 -1.58 -10.74 7.58
CA ALA A 42 -0.38 -11.50 7.20
C ALA A 42 -0.47 -12.11 5.80
N TRP A 43 -1.59 -12.75 5.44
CA TRP A 43 -1.65 -13.55 4.21
C TRP A 43 -2.13 -12.76 2.99
N TYR A 44 -3.01 -11.79 3.18
CA TYR A 44 -3.66 -11.07 2.07
C TYR A 44 -3.01 -9.72 1.82
N LEU A 45 -2.71 -8.95 2.86
CA LEU A 45 -2.12 -7.63 2.70
C LEU A 45 -0.60 -7.68 2.57
N ASP A 46 0.07 -8.52 3.37
CA ASP A 46 1.53 -8.59 3.41
C ASP A 46 2.11 -9.62 2.41
N ASP A 47 1.81 -10.91 2.58
CA ASP A 47 2.42 -11.97 1.74
C ASP A 47 1.83 -12.03 0.32
N ASN A 48 0.56 -11.59 0.16
CA ASN A 48 -0.20 -11.56 -1.09
C ASN A 48 0.11 -12.76 -2.00
N HIS A 49 -0.39 -13.94 -1.60
CA HIS A 49 -0.14 -15.21 -2.27
C HIS A 49 -0.57 -15.18 -3.75
N GLY A 50 0.32 -14.74 -4.64
CA GLY A 50 0.04 -14.58 -6.07
C GLY A 50 1.15 -15.11 -6.97
N ALA A 51 1.49 -14.35 -8.02
CA ALA A 51 2.47 -14.72 -9.06
C ALA A 51 3.83 -15.19 -8.53
N TRP A 52 4.23 -14.75 -7.34
CA TRP A 52 5.48 -15.11 -6.68
C TRP A 52 5.54 -16.58 -6.28
N HIS A 53 4.39 -17.18 -5.93
CA HIS A 53 4.30 -18.60 -5.57
C HIS A 53 4.56 -19.50 -6.77
N VAL A 54 4.24 -19.03 -7.97
CA VAL A 54 4.60 -19.73 -9.22
C VAL A 54 6.11 -19.72 -9.41
N LEU A 55 6.81 -18.63 -9.08
CA LEU A 55 8.27 -18.55 -9.18
C LEU A 55 8.94 -19.45 -8.13
N ARG A 56 8.47 -19.43 -6.88
CA ARG A 56 8.93 -20.33 -5.81
C ARG A 56 8.79 -21.80 -6.22
N GLY A 57 7.62 -22.18 -6.74
CA GLY A 57 7.35 -23.53 -7.24
C GLY A 57 8.22 -23.95 -8.43
N ARG A 58 8.90 -23.00 -9.08
CA ARG A 58 9.86 -23.24 -10.18
C ARG A 58 11.32 -23.18 -9.71
N GLY A 59 11.58 -23.09 -8.41
CA GLY A 59 12.92 -23.10 -7.84
C GLY A 59 13.66 -21.75 -7.87
N TYR A 60 12.95 -20.64 -8.05
CA TYR A 60 13.55 -19.31 -7.89
C TYR A 60 13.81 -19.05 -6.40
N ASP A 61 14.99 -18.53 -6.07
CA ASP A 61 15.30 -18.10 -4.71
C ASP A 61 14.62 -16.78 -4.36
N GLU A 62 14.58 -16.46 -3.06
CA GLU A 62 13.93 -15.25 -2.56
C GLU A 62 14.60 -13.97 -3.07
N ALA A 63 15.91 -14.00 -3.35
CA ALA A 63 16.62 -12.84 -3.89
C ALA A 63 16.14 -12.50 -5.31
N ARG A 64 15.97 -13.52 -6.17
CA ARG A 64 15.45 -13.35 -7.52
C ARG A 64 13.98 -12.95 -7.51
N ILE A 65 13.18 -13.51 -6.60
CA ILE A 65 11.78 -13.12 -6.43
C ILE A 65 11.67 -11.65 -6.00
N ALA A 66 12.50 -11.21 -5.06
CA ALA A 66 12.57 -9.81 -4.64
C ALA A 66 12.93 -8.89 -5.81
N GLN A 67 13.86 -9.30 -6.68
CA GLN A 67 14.21 -8.53 -7.87
C GLN A 67 13.04 -8.39 -8.85
N VAL A 68 12.29 -9.47 -9.10
CA VAL A 68 11.11 -9.41 -9.99
C VAL A 68 9.99 -8.59 -9.36
N ARG A 69 9.81 -8.67 -8.03
CA ARG A 69 8.89 -7.81 -7.28
C ARG A 69 9.23 -6.34 -7.48
N ALA A 70 10.50 -5.97 -7.31
CA ALA A 70 10.97 -4.60 -7.50
C ALA A 70 10.82 -4.11 -8.94
N ALA A 71 11.02 -4.97 -9.95
CA ALA A 71 10.78 -4.60 -11.34
C ALA A 71 9.30 -4.29 -11.64
N ARG A 72 8.37 -4.85 -10.85
CA ARG A 72 6.93 -4.56 -10.92
C ARG A 72 6.51 -3.40 -10.01
N ASP A 73 7.45 -2.67 -9.41
CA ASP A 73 7.11 -1.55 -8.54
C ASP A 73 6.41 -0.45 -9.34
N ALA A 74 5.16 -0.16 -8.96
CA ALA A 74 4.31 0.76 -9.69
C ALA A 74 4.80 2.20 -9.56
N TYR A 75 5.44 2.56 -8.45
CA TYR A 75 5.96 3.91 -8.22
C TYR A 75 7.20 4.19 -9.06
N LEU A 76 8.16 3.26 -9.10
CA LEU A 76 9.32 3.41 -9.98
C LEU A 76 8.90 3.53 -11.46
N GLN A 77 7.91 2.74 -11.89
CA GLN A 77 7.37 2.84 -13.24
C GLN A 77 6.60 4.14 -13.49
N ALA A 78 5.86 4.65 -12.49
CA ALA A 78 5.15 5.91 -12.60
C ALA A 78 6.13 7.08 -12.75
N LEU A 79 7.18 7.12 -11.92
CA LEU A 79 8.23 8.14 -11.99
C LEU A 79 8.93 8.15 -13.35
N ASP A 80 9.33 6.99 -13.87
CA ASP A 80 9.95 6.86 -15.19
C ASP A 80 9.03 7.37 -16.32
N LYS A 81 7.75 6.95 -16.30
CA LYS A 81 6.76 7.35 -17.32
C LYS A 81 6.41 8.83 -17.27
N LEU A 82 6.29 9.40 -16.07
CA LEU A 82 5.97 10.81 -15.86
C LEU A 82 7.20 11.72 -16.01
N ARG A 83 8.41 11.14 -15.97
CA ARG A 83 9.70 11.85 -16.00
C ARG A 83 9.80 12.87 -14.87
N LEU A 84 9.43 12.44 -13.67
CA LEU A 84 9.48 13.24 -12.44
C LEU A 84 10.46 12.63 -11.47
N ASP A 85 11.13 13.48 -10.70
CA ASP A 85 11.95 13.03 -9.58
C ASP A 85 11.06 12.69 -8.37
N PRO A 86 11.48 11.76 -7.49
CA PRO A 86 10.70 11.39 -6.31
C PRO A 86 10.33 12.58 -5.41
N ASP A 87 11.21 13.57 -5.27
CA ASP A 87 10.98 14.76 -4.45
C ASP A 87 9.89 15.69 -5.01
N GLU A 88 9.56 15.55 -6.30
CA GLU A 88 8.47 16.26 -6.98
C GLU A 88 7.13 15.53 -6.85
N CYS A 89 7.12 14.36 -6.21
CA CYS A 89 5.94 13.52 -6.08
C CYS A 89 5.62 13.26 -4.61
N ILE A 90 4.35 12.96 -4.34
CA ILE A 90 3.93 12.41 -3.05
C ILE A 90 3.00 11.24 -3.27
N ALA A 91 3.22 10.16 -2.52
CA ALA A 91 2.36 8.99 -2.53
C ALA A 91 1.26 9.11 -1.46
N VAL A 92 0.08 8.58 -1.75
CA VAL A 92 -0.99 8.34 -0.79
C VAL A 92 -1.31 6.86 -0.78
N GLU A 93 -1.17 6.23 0.37
CA GLU A 93 -1.33 4.79 0.60
C GLU A 93 -2.14 4.55 1.88
N ASP A 94 -2.70 3.36 2.04
CA ASP A 94 -3.38 2.93 3.27
C ASP A 94 -2.68 1.72 3.92
N SER A 95 -1.80 1.04 3.19
CA SER A 95 -1.25 -0.26 3.57
C SER A 95 0.26 -0.22 3.90
N PRO A 96 0.75 -1.10 4.79
CA PRO A 96 2.18 -1.19 5.11
C PRO A 96 3.05 -1.52 3.89
N ARG A 97 2.53 -2.40 3.02
CA ARG A 97 3.18 -2.82 1.78
C ARG A 97 3.29 -1.65 0.81
N GLY A 98 2.22 -0.86 0.69
CA GLY A 98 2.19 0.36 -0.11
C GLY A 98 3.20 1.40 0.37
N LEU A 99 3.20 1.69 1.67
CA LEU A 99 4.19 2.56 2.30
C LEU A 99 5.63 2.08 2.03
N ALA A 100 5.90 0.78 2.16
CA ALA A 100 7.22 0.22 1.88
C ALA A 100 7.65 0.41 0.42
N ALA A 101 6.72 0.22 -0.54
CA ALA A 101 6.96 0.43 -1.96
C ALA A 101 7.24 1.91 -2.27
N ALA A 102 6.41 2.83 -1.77
CA ALA A 102 6.61 4.27 -1.94
C ALA A 102 7.99 4.71 -1.41
N ARG A 103 8.35 4.25 -0.21
CA ARG A 103 9.66 4.55 0.38
C ARG A 103 10.83 3.95 -0.41
N ALA A 104 10.69 2.74 -0.94
CA ALA A 104 11.71 2.11 -1.78
C ALA A 104 11.91 2.88 -3.09
N ALA A 105 10.87 3.55 -3.60
CA ALA A 105 10.94 4.45 -4.74
C ALA A 105 11.47 5.86 -4.40
N GLY A 106 11.80 6.13 -3.13
CA GLY A 106 12.27 7.44 -2.67
C GLY A 106 11.16 8.46 -2.42
N LEU A 107 9.89 8.05 -2.46
CA LEU A 107 8.76 8.96 -2.30
C LEU A 107 8.50 9.28 -0.83
N ARG A 108 8.11 10.53 -0.57
CA ARG A 108 7.32 10.86 0.63
C ARG A 108 5.95 10.22 0.49
N CYS A 109 5.44 9.66 1.59
CA CYS A 109 4.16 8.94 1.60
C CYS A 109 3.28 9.43 2.74
N ILE A 110 2.08 9.91 2.43
CA ILE A 110 1.01 10.12 3.42
C ILE A 110 0.24 8.81 3.51
N VAL A 111 0.06 8.31 4.73
CA VAL A 111 -0.76 7.13 4.99
C VAL A 111 -2.15 7.56 5.45
N LEU A 112 -3.19 7.12 4.76
CA LEU A 112 -4.56 7.18 5.23
C LEU A 112 -4.89 5.90 6.00
N ARG A 113 -5.00 5.98 7.32
CA ARG A 113 -5.24 4.80 8.16
C ARG A 113 -6.69 4.33 8.01
N SER A 114 -6.86 3.06 7.69
CA SER A 114 -8.14 2.36 7.77
C SER A 114 -8.37 1.82 9.18
N GLU A 115 -9.63 1.54 9.56
CA GLU A 115 -9.95 0.88 10.83
C GLU A 115 -9.23 -0.47 10.96
N LEU A 116 -9.04 -1.17 9.84
CA LEU A 116 -8.32 -2.45 9.77
C LEU A 116 -6.85 -2.30 10.13
N LEU A 117 -6.26 -1.11 10.08
CA LEU A 117 -4.85 -0.84 10.32
C LEU A 117 -4.63 0.25 11.37
N ALA A 118 -5.65 0.56 12.18
CA ALA A 118 -5.58 1.62 13.19
C ALA A 118 -4.40 1.49 14.17
N ASP A 119 -4.07 0.25 14.56
CA ASP A 119 -2.96 -0.06 15.48
C ASP A 119 -1.60 -0.20 14.79
N TYR A 120 -1.56 -0.13 13.46
CA TYR A 120 -0.31 -0.28 12.72
C TYR A 120 0.52 1.00 12.81
N ALA A 121 1.80 0.88 13.15
CA ALA A 121 2.64 2.03 13.48
C ALA A 121 3.07 2.89 12.28
N PHE A 122 2.96 2.36 11.05
CA PHE A 122 3.37 3.02 9.79
C PHE A 122 4.71 3.75 9.86
N THR A 123 5.70 3.11 10.50
CA THR A 123 7.02 3.71 10.72
C THR A 123 7.68 4.11 9.40
N GLY A 124 8.07 5.37 9.30
CA GLY A 124 8.68 5.96 8.11
C GLY A 124 7.71 6.56 7.10
N ALA A 125 6.40 6.59 7.40
CA ALA A 125 5.48 7.48 6.70
C ALA A 125 5.90 8.94 6.89
N PHE A 126 5.67 9.76 5.86
CA PHE A 126 5.86 11.21 5.95
C PHE A 126 4.80 11.82 6.89
N ARG A 127 3.56 11.36 6.75
CA ARG A 127 2.42 11.62 7.64
C ARG A 127 1.53 10.39 7.72
N ALA A 128 0.81 10.24 8.82
CA ALA A 128 -0.29 9.30 8.93
C ALA A 128 -1.52 10.08 9.42
N VAL A 129 -2.63 9.94 8.69
CA VAL A 129 -3.89 10.64 8.93
C VAL A 129 -5.03 9.65 9.09
N ASP A 130 -6.07 10.02 9.81
CA ASP A 130 -7.17 9.12 10.20
C ASP A 130 -8.46 9.39 9.40
N SER A 131 -8.43 10.35 8.49
CA SER A 131 -9.59 10.66 7.64
C SER A 131 -9.19 11.34 6.33
N HIS A 132 -10.07 11.24 5.32
CA HIS A 132 -9.91 12.01 4.07
C HIS A 132 -9.88 13.51 4.28
N ARG A 133 -10.53 14.04 5.34
CA ARG A 133 -10.46 15.47 5.69
C ARG A 133 -9.07 15.87 6.16
N GLU A 134 -8.44 15.06 7.00
CA GLU A 134 -7.06 15.31 7.42
C GLU A 134 -6.09 15.16 6.25
N LEU A 135 -6.32 14.16 5.38
CA LEU A 135 -5.55 13.98 4.15
C LEU A 135 -5.64 15.22 3.24
N GLU A 136 -6.86 15.75 3.02
CA GLU A 136 -7.09 16.98 2.28
C GLU A 136 -6.29 18.15 2.89
N ASN A 137 -6.37 18.34 4.21
CA ASN A 137 -5.64 19.42 4.89
C ASN A 137 -4.11 19.30 4.74
N GLU A 138 -3.56 18.10 4.89
CA GLU A 138 -2.13 17.85 4.70
C GLU A 138 -1.70 18.12 3.25
N LEU A 139 -2.49 17.66 2.27
CA LEU A 139 -2.22 17.91 0.86
C LEU A 139 -2.29 19.39 0.51
N CYS A 140 -3.32 20.11 0.97
CA CYS A 140 -3.40 21.56 0.77
C CYS A 140 -2.19 22.27 1.37
N THR A 141 -1.82 21.94 2.61
CA THR A 141 -0.65 22.52 3.28
C THR A 141 0.62 22.29 2.48
N LEU A 142 0.82 21.09 1.95
CA LEU A 142 2.00 20.75 1.15
C LEU A 142 2.04 21.48 -0.20
N LEU A 143 0.90 21.61 -0.86
CA LEU A 143 0.79 22.29 -2.14
C LEU A 143 0.90 23.82 -2.00
N ASP A 144 0.51 24.36 -0.85
CA ASP A 144 0.59 25.80 -0.53
C ASP A 144 1.98 26.21 0.03
N SER A 145 2.77 25.25 0.49
CA SER A 145 4.11 25.49 1.08
C SER A 145 5.25 25.57 0.04
N ASP A 146 4.93 25.48 -1.25
CA ASP A 146 5.86 25.44 -2.39
C ASP A 146 5.78 26.70 -3.28
#